data_AF-A0AA38WP01-F1
#
_entry.id   AF-A0AA38WP01-F1
#
_cell.length_a   1.000
_cell.length_b   1.000
_cell.length_c   1.000
_cell.angle_alpha   90.00
_cell.angle_beta   90.00
_cell.angle_gamma   90.00
#
_symmetry.space_group_name_H-M   'P 1'
#
loop_
_entity.id
_entity.type
_entity.pdbx_description
1 polymer ?
#
loop_
_entity_poly.entity_id
_entity_poly.type
_entity_poly.pdbx_seq_one_letter_code
_entity_poly.pdbx_strand_id
1 'polypeptide(L)'
;MKYRVAKGKAKIYPIYEHLIIRFDRVSRPVRIEIHGDPHVSLMRGIYKNPTKRSSHKTKSDPSFDKPLQMLHVDLCGPIAKQSLNRKKYILVLIYEFSRYTWVEFIRTKSHVPMLLINLLKRLQFLHDMQVRVIRSDNGTEFKNSTIEDYLTSVGITYNFSTPRTPQQNVVVERKNRTLVEAATTMLNASSLPLTLWAEVVSTACYTHNRSLVVKRFEKTPYQLLYNKRSNIKFFHVFGCKCYVLNDREPVGKFDPKGDNVIFIGYAWDSLAYRVYVPRTQIVVVAPQTSYNIN
;
A
#
# COMPACT_ATOMS: atom_id res chain seq x y z
N MET A 1 -17.58 -24.40 45.53
CA MET A 1 -16.48 -23.82 46.35
C MET A 1 -15.71 -22.84 45.47
N LYS A 2 -15.58 -21.58 45.92
CA LYS A 2 -15.00 -20.43 45.22
C LYS A 2 -13.47 -20.44 45.29
N TYR A 3 -12.76 -20.11 44.20
CA TYR A 3 -11.53 -19.30 44.21
C TYR A 3 -11.41 -18.57 42.85
N ARG A 4 -11.56 -17.24 42.72
CA ARG A 4 -10.85 -16.03 43.19
C ARG A 4 -9.88 -15.49 42.11
N VAL A 5 -10.29 -14.37 41.52
CA VAL A 5 -9.52 -13.53 40.61
C VAL A 5 -8.40 -12.83 41.38
N ALA A 6 -7.15 -13.00 40.97
CA ALA A 6 -6.04 -12.17 41.42
C ALA A 6 -6.01 -10.86 40.63
N LYS A 7 -6.37 -9.76 41.30
CA LYS A 7 -6.13 -8.39 40.84
C LYS A 7 -4.65 -8.06 41.01
N GLY A 8 -3.91 -7.94 39.91
CA GLY A 8 -2.60 -7.29 39.85
C GLY A 8 -2.67 -6.08 38.94
N LYS A 9 -2.75 -4.87 39.50
CA LYS A 9 -2.58 -3.62 38.77
C LYS A 9 -1.08 -3.43 38.52
N ALA A 10 -0.59 -3.72 37.32
CA ALA A 10 0.64 -3.11 36.83
C ALA A 10 0.30 -1.71 36.31
N LYS A 11 0.67 -0.68 37.08
CA LYS A 11 0.76 0.69 36.57
C LYS A 11 1.93 0.73 35.61
N ILE A 12 1.68 0.97 34.32
CA ILE A 12 2.70 1.41 33.38
C ILE A 12 2.37 2.87 33.06
N TYR A 13 3.26 3.76 33.50
CA TYR A 13 3.20 5.19 33.21
C TYR A 13 3.41 5.42 31.70
N PRO A 14 2.71 6.39 31.10
CA PRO A 14 2.83 6.67 29.67
C PRO A 14 4.15 7.40 29.40
N ILE A 15 5.01 6.86 28.55
CA ILE A 15 6.14 7.61 27.99
C ILE A 15 6.06 7.51 26.47
N TYR A 16 5.09 8.19 25.87
CA TYR A 16 5.15 8.68 24.48
C TYR A 16 4.27 9.93 24.36
N GLU A 17 4.43 10.87 25.28
CA GLU A 17 4.19 12.28 24.96
C GLU A 17 5.49 12.83 24.36
N HIS A 18 5.36 13.64 23.31
CA HIS A 18 6.44 14.27 22.53
C HIS A 18 7.09 13.43 21.42
N LEU A 19 6.36 13.20 20.33
CA LEU A 19 6.97 13.17 19.00
C LEU A 19 6.33 14.26 18.12
N ILE A 20 6.60 15.52 18.47
CA ILE A 20 6.39 16.65 17.58
C ILE A 20 7.64 16.71 16.69
N ILE A 21 7.55 16.20 15.46
CA ILE A 21 8.60 16.39 14.47
C ILE A 21 8.54 17.85 14.01
N ARG A 22 9.32 18.73 14.66
CA ARG A 22 9.61 20.07 14.14
C ARG A 22 10.73 19.97 13.11
N PHE A 23 10.50 20.48 11.91
CA PHE A 23 11.57 20.75 10.94
C PHE A 23 11.87 22.24 10.98
N ASP A 24 13.11 22.60 11.35
CA ASP A 24 13.61 23.96 11.16
C ASP A 24 14.78 24.03 10.16
N ARG A 25 14.93 25.21 9.60
CA ARG A 25 15.61 25.57 8.35
C ARG A 25 17.15 25.47 8.41
N VAL A 26 17.76 24.96 7.33
CA VAL A 26 19.04 25.38 6.70
C VAL A 26 20.40 25.03 7.39
N SER A 27 21.23 24.28 6.63
CA SER A 27 22.72 24.27 6.52
C SER A 27 23.67 23.61 7.57
N ARG A 28 24.36 22.54 7.10
CA ARG A 28 25.71 21.99 7.44
C ARG A 28 25.91 21.15 8.74
N PRO A 29 26.93 20.23 8.78
CA PRO A 29 26.82 18.94 9.46
C PRO A 29 27.45 18.92 10.86
N VAL A 30 26.82 18.19 11.79
CA VAL A 30 27.43 17.80 13.07
C VAL A 30 27.48 16.27 13.14
N ARG A 31 28.68 15.75 13.38
CA ARG A 31 28.96 14.34 13.65
C ARG A 31 28.53 14.05 15.09
N ILE A 32 27.63 13.09 15.28
CA ILE A 32 27.27 12.56 16.60
C ILE A 32 27.44 11.05 16.53
N GLU A 33 28.46 10.54 17.21
CA GLU A 33 28.62 9.11 17.50
C GLU A 33 27.78 8.77 18.74
N ILE A 34 26.94 7.74 18.66
CA ILE A 34 26.32 7.11 19.84
C ILE A 34 26.36 5.60 19.64
N HIS A 35 26.97 4.92 20.60
CA HIS A 35 27.08 3.46 20.73
C HIS A 35 25.76 2.83 21.21
N GLY A 36 25.43 1.66 20.66
CA GLY A 36 24.71 0.57 21.34
C GLY A 36 23.21 0.70 21.54
N ASP A 37 22.40 0.47 20.50
CA ASP A 37 21.02 -0.07 20.60
C ASP A 37 20.52 -0.56 19.21
N PRO A 38 20.12 -1.84 19.00
CA PRO A 38 19.76 -2.36 17.68
C PRO A 38 18.35 -1.99 17.18
N HIS A 39 17.55 -1.20 17.92
CA HIS A 39 16.19 -0.83 17.50
C HIS A 39 16.03 0.52 16.77
N VAL A 40 17.11 1.20 16.39
CA VAL A 40 17.04 2.42 15.55
C VAL A 40 17.98 2.31 14.36
N SER A 41 17.62 1.47 13.38
CA SER A 41 18.23 1.54 12.05
C SER A 41 17.25 1.14 10.97
N LEU A 42 16.28 2.01 10.66
CA LEU A 42 15.63 1.99 9.34
C LEU A 42 14.91 3.30 8.99
N MET A 43 15.59 4.45 9.07
CA MET A 43 15.20 5.71 8.38
C MET A 43 16.42 6.63 8.16
N ARG A 44 17.56 6.10 7.71
CA ARG A 44 18.68 6.90 7.19
C ARG A 44 19.20 6.31 5.90
N GLY A 45 18.51 6.67 4.82
CA GLY A 45 18.86 6.29 3.45
C GLY A 45 17.98 7.03 2.45
N ILE A 46 17.70 8.31 2.71
CA ILE A 46 16.96 9.16 1.78
C ILE A 46 17.82 10.39 1.47
N TYR A 47 18.05 10.60 0.18
CA TYR A 47 18.66 11.76 -0.48
C TYR A 47 20.19 11.91 -0.43
N LYS A 48 20.86 11.47 -1.51
CA LYS A 48 22.02 12.19 -2.08
C LYS A 48 21.93 12.23 -3.61
N ASN A 49 21.59 13.42 -4.12
CA ASN A 49 22.09 14.09 -5.35
C ASN A 49 21.00 15.02 -5.94
N PRO A 50 21.04 16.34 -5.69
CA PRO A 50 20.23 17.30 -6.44
C PRO A 50 20.99 17.80 -7.66
N THR A 51 20.57 17.41 -8.87
CA THR A 51 20.81 18.24 -10.06
C THR A 51 19.70 19.29 -10.14
N LYS A 52 20.08 20.57 -10.01
CA LYS A 52 19.15 21.72 -10.09
C LYS A 52 18.46 21.75 -11.46
N ARG A 53 17.13 21.66 -11.48
CA ARG A 53 16.28 22.17 -12.57
C ARG A 53 15.27 23.16 -11.99
N SER A 54 15.07 24.26 -12.70
CA SER A 54 14.35 25.45 -12.26
C SER A 54 12.87 25.19 -11.93
N SER A 55 12.42 25.77 -10.82
CA SER A 55 11.03 25.72 -10.39
C SER A 55 10.14 26.58 -11.29
N HIS A 56 9.24 25.95 -12.04
CA HIS A 56 8.13 26.66 -12.68
C HIS A 56 7.01 26.90 -11.67
N LYS A 57 6.50 28.14 -11.62
CA LYS A 57 5.46 28.58 -10.69
C LYS A 57 4.17 27.75 -10.88
N THR A 58 3.70 27.10 -9.82
CA THR A 58 2.35 26.52 -9.76
C THR A 58 1.33 27.65 -9.67
N LYS A 59 0.45 27.77 -10.67
CA LYS A 59 -0.79 28.54 -10.53
C LYS A 59 -1.66 27.87 -9.45
N SER A 60 -2.25 28.70 -8.59
CA SER A 60 -3.24 28.30 -7.59
C SER A 60 -4.52 27.82 -8.27
N ASP A 61 -4.89 26.57 -8.05
CA ASP A 61 -6.22 26.06 -8.43
C ASP A 61 -7.26 26.47 -7.37
N PRO A 62 -8.51 26.74 -7.79
CA PRO A 62 -9.54 27.37 -6.98
C PRO A 62 -10.00 26.47 -5.82
N SER A 63 -10.59 27.08 -4.79
CA SER A 63 -11.08 26.42 -3.58
C SER A 63 -12.11 25.33 -3.92
N PHE A 64 -11.73 24.07 -3.76
CA PHE A 64 -12.64 22.93 -3.87
C PHE A 64 -13.18 22.57 -2.48
N ASP A 65 -14.23 23.27 -2.04
CA ASP A 65 -15.01 22.90 -0.83
C ASP A 65 -15.75 21.56 -0.97
N LYS A 66 -15.78 20.99 -2.19
CA LYS A 66 -16.08 19.58 -2.44
C LYS A 66 -14.91 18.97 -3.22
N PRO A 67 -14.25 17.93 -2.71
CA PRO A 67 -13.21 17.26 -3.47
C PRO A 67 -13.78 16.79 -4.81
N LEU A 68 -13.09 17.11 -5.92
CA LEU A 68 -13.38 16.46 -7.19
C LEU A 68 -13.33 14.95 -6.96
N GLN A 69 -14.47 14.28 -7.14
CA GLN A 69 -14.61 12.84 -6.95
C GLN A 69 -14.01 12.07 -8.14
N MET A 70 -12.72 12.30 -8.36
CA MET A 70 -11.97 11.85 -9.53
C MET A 70 -11.07 10.65 -9.17
N LEU A 71 -11.11 9.63 -10.01
CA LEU A 71 -10.19 8.50 -9.98
C LEU A 71 -9.23 8.58 -11.17
N HIS A 72 -7.93 8.44 -10.89
CA HIS A 72 -6.92 8.21 -11.91
C HIS A 72 -6.65 6.72 -12.05
N VAL A 73 -6.55 6.22 -13.26
CA VAL A 73 -6.33 4.81 -13.59
C VAL A 73 -5.14 4.70 -14.53
N ASP A 74 -4.24 3.78 -14.25
CA ASP A 74 -3.10 3.47 -15.12
C ASP A 74 -2.78 1.97 -15.09
N LEU A 75 -2.18 1.46 -16.15
CA LEU A 75 -1.74 0.09 -16.25
C LEU A 75 -0.21 0.02 -16.40
N CYS A 76 0.46 -0.46 -15.36
CA CYS A 76 1.90 -0.67 -15.37
C CYS A 76 2.25 -2.10 -15.83
N GLY A 77 3.16 -2.23 -16.79
CA GLY A 77 3.71 -3.51 -17.25
C GLY A 77 3.84 -3.60 -18.78
N PRO A 78 4.18 -4.78 -19.32
CA PRO A 78 4.33 -6.05 -18.62
C PRO A 78 5.61 -6.12 -17.76
N ILE A 79 5.52 -6.75 -16.59
CA ILE A 79 6.69 -7.11 -15.80
C ILE A 79 7.31 -8.38 -16.41
N ALA A 80 8.63 -8.35 -16.63
CA ALA A 80 9.36 -9.40 -17.35
C ALA A 80 9.19 -10.79 -16.72
N LYS A 81 9.23 -10.87 -15.39
CA LYS A 81 8.98 -12.11 -14.63
C LYS A 81 7.51 -12.16 -14.22
N GLN A 82 6.82 -13.26 -14.51
CA GLN A 82 5.46 -13.47 -14.01
C GLN A 82 5.44 -13.63 -12.49
N SER A 83 4.35 -13.16 -11.86
CA SER A 83 4.14 -13.42 -10.45
C SER A 83 3.84 -14.90 -10.18
N LEU A 84 3.82 -15.31 -8.91
CA LEU A 84 3.43 -16.65 -8.48
C LEU A 84 2.08 -17.09 -9.08
N ASN A 85 1.11 -16.17 -9.13
CA ASN A 85 -0.22 -16.37 -9.74
C ASN A 85 -0.28 -15.98 -11.22
N ARG A 86 0.87 -16.04 -11.92
CA ARG A 86 1.03 -15.81 -13.36
C ARG A 86 0.54 -14.44 -13.86
N LYS A 87 0.49 -13.43 -12.99
CA LYS A 87 0.14 -12.04 -13.35
C LYS A 87 1.32 -11.37 -14.06
N LYS A 88 1.03 -10.35 -14.86
CA LYS A 88 2.02 -9.60 -15.66
C LYS A 88 1.88 -8.08 -15.55
N TYR A 89 0.71 -7.58 -15.18
CA TYR A 89 0.42 -6.15 -15.14
C TYR A 89 -0.16 -5.75 -13.77
N ILE A 90 0.06 -4.49 -13.42
CA ILE A 90 -0.51 -3.84 -12.24
C ILE A 90 -1.48 -2.77 -12.73
N LEU A 91 -2.76 -2.93 -12.43
CA LEU A 91 -3.75 -1.88 -12.60
C LEU A 91 -3.73 -1.03 -11.33
N VAL A 92 -3.44 0.27 -11.47
CA VAL A 92 -3.33 1.21 -10.34
C VAL A 92 -4.46 2.22 -10.43
N LEU A 93 -5.22 2.36 -9.34
CA LEU A 93 -6.27 3.36 -9.21
C LEU A 93 -5.93 4.31 -8.07
N ILE A 94 -6.07 5.62 -8.28
CA ILE A 94 -5.77 6.64 -7.28
C ILE A 94 -6.95 7.57 -7.13
N TYR A 95 -7.41 7.74 -5.90
CA TYR A 95 -8.38 8.76 -5.57
C TYR A 95 -7.71 10.12 -5.42
N GLU A 96 -8.11 11.09 -6.23
CA GLU A 96 -7.43 12.39 -6.37
C GLU A 96 -7.36 13.15 -5.04
N PHE A 97 -8.45 13.13 -4.27
CA PHE A 97 -8.54 13.85 -3.00
C PHE A 97 -7.59 13.29 -1.94
N SER A 98 -7.80 12.03 -1.56
CA SER A 98 -7.05 11.41 -0.45
C SER A 98 -5.69 10.88 -0.87
N ARG A 99 -5.40 10.80 -2.17
CA ARG A 99 -4.27 10.07 -2.76
C ARG A 99 -4.27 8.58 -2.40
N TYR A 100 -5.40 8.05 -1.93
CA TYR A 100 -5.55 6.63 -1.63
C TYR A 100 -5.40 5.84 -2.91
N THR A 101 -4.63 4.77 -2.85
CA THR A 101 -4.26 3.97 -4.01
C THR A 101 -4.78 2.54 -3.86
N TRP A 102 -5.40 2.01 -4.89
CA TRP A 102 -5.73 0.60 -5.02
C TRP A 102 -4.87 0.00 -6.13
N VAL A 103 -4.46 -1.24 -5.94
CA VAL A 103 -3.71 -2.00 -6.95
C VAL A 103 -4.40 -3.34 -7.16
N GLU A 104 -4.56 -3.72 -8.42
CA GLU A 104 -5.08 -5.02 -8.84
C GLU A 104 -4.11 -5.64 -9.85
N PHE A 105 -4.01 -6.97 -9.86
CA PHE A 105 -3.01 -7.67 -10.68
C PHE A 105 -3.67 -8.54 -11.76
N ILE A 106 -3.30 -8.31 -13.01
CA ILE A 106 -3.88 -9.00 -14.17
C ILE A 106 -2.83 -9.70 -15.02
N ARG A 107 -3.27 -10.74 -15.74
CA ARG A 107 -2.41 -11.52 -16.64
C ARG A 107 -2.34 -10.94 -18.04
N THR A 108 -3.45 -10.41 -18.53
CA THR A 108 -3.61 -9.84 -19.88
C THR A 108 -4.39 -8.54 -19.80
N LYS A 109 -4.12 -7.61 -20.73
CA LYS A 109 -4.81 -6.32 -20.82
C LYS A 109 -6.32 -6.44 -21.08
N SER A 110 -6.76 -7.53 -21.72
CA SER A 110 -8.17 -7.81 -22.00
C SER A 110 -9.06 -7.92 -20.75
N HIS A 111 -8.48 -8.14 -19.57
CA HIS A 111 -9.23 -8.17 -18.31
C HIS A 111 -9.52 -6.78 -17.72
N VAL A 112 -8.90 -5.71 -18.23
CA VAL A 112 -9.04 -4.35 -17.68
C VAL A 112 -10.50 -3.88 -17.62
N PRO A 113 -11.33 -4.00 -18.69
CA PRO A 113 -12.69 -3.46 -18.66
C PRO A 113 -13.54 -4.01 -17.52
N MET A 114 -13.67 -5.34 -17.45
CA MET A 114 -14.49 -6.00 -16.42
C MET A 114 -13.94 -5.77 -15.01
N LEU A 115 -12.61 -5.79 -14.84
CA LEU A 115 -11.99 -5.53 -13.54
C LEU A 115 -12.24 -4.10 -13.08
N LEU A 116 -12.08 -3.11 -13.96
CA LEU A 116 -12.30 -1.70 -13.64
C LEU A 116 -13.76 -1.46 -13.26
N ILE A 117 -14.71 -1.97 -14.04
CA ILE A 117 -16.15 -1.84 -13.77
C ILE A 117 -16.50 -2.44 -12.40
N ASN A 118 -16.04 -3.66 -12.12
CA ASN A 118 -16.30 -4.33 -10.84
C ASN A 118 -15.66 -3.59 -9.67
N LEU A 119 -14.44 -3.07 -9.85
CA LEU A 119 -13.76 -2.28 -8.84
C LEU A 119 -14.52 -0.98 -8.56
N LEU A 120 -14.99 -0.27 -9.59
CA LEU A 120 -15.79 0.95 -9.41
C LEU A 120 -17.07 0.67 -8.64
N LYS A 121 -17.84 -0.35 -9.02
CA LYS A 121 -19.05 -0.77 -8.29
C LYS A 121 -18.75 -1.02 -6.82
N ARG A 122 -17.68 -1.78 -6.53
CA ARG A 122 -17.24 -2.09 -5.17
C ARG A 122 -16.82 -0.83 -4.40
N LEU A 123 -16.05 0.07 -5.01
CA LEU A 123 -15.58 1.28 -4.35
C LEU A 123 -16.71 2.27 -4.05
N GLN A 124 -17.66 2.42 -4.98
CA GLN A 124 -18.82 3.28 -4.75
C GLN A 124 -19.69 2.74 -3.62
N PHE A 125 -19.93 1.42 -3.59
CA PHE A 125 -20.72 0.78 -2.54
C PHE A 125 -20.03 0.80 -1.16
N LEU A 126 -18.77 0.34 -1.08
CA LEU A 126 -18.09 0.17 0.21
C LEU A 126 -17.71 1.47 0.91
N HIS A 127 -17.50 2.54 0.15
CA HIS A 127 -17.02 3.81 0.69
C HIS A 127 -18.04 4.94 0.60
N ASP A 128 -19.27 4.64 0.17
CA ASP A 128 -20.29 5.64 -0.16
C ASP A 128 -19.70 6.77 -1.03
N MET A 129 -18.81 6.38 -1.95
CA MET A 129 -18.12 7.31 -2.83
C MET A 129 -18.92 7.46 -4.10
N GLN A 130 -19.36 8.68 -4.38
CA GLN A 130 -19.91 9.00 -5.70
C GLN A 130 -18.76 9.33 -6.64
N VAL A 131 -18.30 8.40 -7.48
CA VAL A 131 -17.28 8.71 -8.48
C VAL A 131 -17.94 9.54 -9.58
N ARG A 132 -17.34 10.68 -9.95
CA ARG A 132 -17.87 11.55 -11.01
C ARG A 132 -17.02 11.54 -12.27
N VAL A 133 -15.71 11.39 -12.09
CA VAL A 133 -14.76 11.46 -13.19
C VAL A 133 -13.76 10.33 -13.06
N ILE A 134 -13.53 9.62 -14.16
CA ILE A 134 -12.40 8.70 -14.30
C ILE A 134 -11.44 9.30 -15.31
N ARG A 135 -10.15 9.19 -15.01
CA ARG A 135 -9.09 9.61 -15.91
C ARG A 135 -8.11 8.47 -16.15
N SER A 136 -7.82 8.18 -17.42
CA SER A 136 -6.77 7.24 -17.82
C SER A 136 -5.84 7.89 -18.85
N ASP A 137 -4.75 7.19 -19.17
CA ASP A 137 -3.97 7.49 -20.36
C ASP A 137 -4.71 7.06 -21.64
N ASN A 138 -4.10 7.31 -22.79
CA ASN A 138 -4.65 6.95 -24.10
C ASN A 138 -4.43 5.45 -24.47
N GLY A 139 -4.14 4.59 -23.49
CA GLY A 139 -3.92 3.15 -23.69
C GLY A 139 -5.12 2.46 -24.34
N THR A 140 -4.85 1.48 -25.21
CA THR A 140 -5.92 0.77 -25.95
C THR A 140 -6.78 -0.10 -25.04
N GLU A 141 -6.25 -0.55 -23.91
CA GLU A 141 -7.00 -1.23 -22.86
C GLU A 141 -8.09 -0.36 -22.22
N PHE A 142 -7.93 0.96 -22.28
CA PHE A 142 -8.81 1.95 -21.68
C PHE A 142 -9.78 2.55 -22.69
N LYS A 143 -9.43 2.54 -23.97
CA LYS A 143 -10.33 2.86 -25.10
C LYS A 143 -11.16 1.64 -25.46
N ASN A 144 -12.16 1.35 -24.64
CA ASN A 144 -12.97 0.15 -24.76
C ASN A 144 -14.46 0.50 -24.58
N SER A 145 -15.30 0.07 -25.52
CA SER A 145 -16.74 0.37 -25.53
C SER A 145 -17.43 -0.15 -24.28
N THR A 146 -17.06 -1.32 -23.75
CA THR A 146 -17.66 -1.86 -22.52
C THR A 146 -17.43 -0.93 -21.31
N ILE A 147 -16.27 -0.28 -21.23
CA ILE A 147 -16.01 0.73 -20.19
C ILE A 147 -16.88 1.96 -20.45
N GLU A 148 -16.87 2.47 -21.67
CA GLU A 148 -17.61 3.67 -22.07
C GLU A 148 -19.13 3.53 -21.86
N ASP A 149 -19.71 2.42 -22.30
CA ASP A 149 -21.13 2.08 -22.14
C ASP A 149 -21.51 2.05 -20.65
N TYR A 150 -20.70 1.37 -19.84
CA TYR A 150 -20.94 1.30 -18.40
C TYR A 150 -20.87 2.69 -17.77
N LEU A 151 -19.79 3.45 -17.99
CA LEU A 151 -19.61 4.77 -17.39
C LEU A 151 -20.72 5.74 -17.81
N THR A 152 -21.13 5.70 -19.07
CA THR A 152 -22.26 6.49 -19.58
C THR A 152 -23.56 6.10 -18.87
N SER A 153 -23.82 4.79 -18.71
CA SER A 153 -25.05 4.31 -18.05
C SER A 153 -25.19 4.74 -16.59
N VAL A 154 -24.05 4.97 -15.90
CA VAL A 154 -24.03 5.44 -14.50
C VAL A 154 -23.71 6.93 -14.36
N GLY A 155 -23.60 7.66 -15.48
CA GLY A 155 -23.35 9.12 -15.48
C GLY A 155 -21.93 9.52 -15.02
N ILE A 156 -20.94 8.66 -15.19
CA ILE A 156 -19.53 8.96 -14.87
C ILE A 156 -18.84 9.49 -16.13
N THR A 157 -18.21 10.67 -16.03
CA THR A 157 -17.41 11.24 -17.13
C THR A 157 -16.08 10.50 -17.26
N TYR A 158 -15.74 10.09 -18.48
CA TYR A 158 -14.45 9.45 -18.77
C TYR A 158 -13.52 10.39 -19.54
N ASN A 159 -12.36 10.68 -18.96
CA ASN A 159 -11.37 11.60 -19.51
C ASN A 159 -10.09 10.86 -19.89
N PHE A 160 -9.58 11.12 -21.08
CA PHE A 160 -8.26 10.67 -21.50
C PHE A 160 -7.24 11.80 -21.31
N SER A 161 -6.10 11.50 -20.68
CA SER A 161 -5.02 12.48 -20.58
C SER A 161 -4.45 12.76 -21.98
N THR A 162 -4.40 14.03 -22.39
CA THR A 162 -3.80 14.36 -23.69
C THR A 162 -2.27 14.22 -23.64
N PRO A 163 -1.61 13.80 -24.73
CA PRO A 163 -0.14 13.68 -24.78
C PRO A 163 0.61 14.99 -24.46
N ARG A 164 -0.05 16.15 -24.56
CA ARG A 164 0.54 17.48 -24.40
C ARG A 164 0.22 18.15 -23.06
N THR A 165 -0.46 17.48 -22.13
CA THR A 165 -0.73 17.98 -20.77
C THR A 165 -0.11 17.07 -19.71
N PRO A 166 1.23 17.11 -19.51
CA PRO A 166 1.93 16.22 -18.60
C PRO A 166 1.37 16.31 -17.17
N GLN A 167 0.97 17.50 -16.72
CA GLN A 167 0.51 17.70 -15.33
C GLN A 167 -0.67 16.79 -14.93
N GLN A 168 -1.54 16.40 -15.88
CA GLN A 168 -2.75 15.65 -15.58
C GLN A 168 -2.50 14.16 -15.29
N ASN A 169 -1.43 13.58 -15.85
CA ASN A 169 -1.05 12.17 -15.66
C ASN A 169 0.12 11.99 -14.68
N VAL A 170 0.81 13.09 -14.35
CA VAL A 170 1.95 13.11 -13.43
C VAL A 170 1.63 12.52 -12.04
N VAL A 171 0.38 12.59 -11.57
CA VAL A 171 -0.02 12.01 -10.28
C VAL A 171 0.15 10.50 -10.28
N VAL A 172 -0.42 9.82 -11.29
CA VAL A 172 -0.41 8.35 -11.35
C VAL A 172 0.97 7.83 -11.73
N GLU A 173 1.67 8.50 -12.64
CA GLU A 173 3.04 8.15 -13.01
C GLU A 173 4.00 8.22 -11.82
N ARG A 174 3.93 9.30 -11.01
CA ARG A 174 4.74 9.43 -9.80
C ARG A 174 4.41 8.36 -8.77
N LYS A 175 3.12 8.06 -8.58
CA LYS A 175 2.70 7.03 -7.64
C LYS A 175 3.19 5.64 -8.08
N ASN A 176 3.07 5.31 -9.36
CA ASN A 176 3.51 4.03 -9.92
C ASN A 176 5.01 3.84 -9.72
N ARG A 177 5.81 4.86 -10.05
CA ARG A 177 7.25 4.83 -9.79
C ARG A 177 7.55 4.62 -8.31
N THR A 178 6.90 5.36 -7.42
CA THR A 178 7.12 5.25 -5.97
C THR A 178 6.75 3.85 -5.43
N LEU A 179 5.67 3.25 -5.94
CA LEU A 179 5.25 1.89 -5.55
C LEU A 179 6.25 0.84 -6.03
N VAL A 180 6.72 0.94 -7.27
CA VAL A 180 7.69 -0.01 -7.84
C VAL A 180 9.04 0.11 -7.15
N GLU A 181 9.53 1.33 -6.87
CA GLU A 181 10.77 1.56 -6.13
C GLU A 181 10.71 1.00 -4.69
N ALA A 182 9.61 1.26 -3.98
CA ALA A 182 9.41 0.71 -2.63
C ALA A 182 9.34 -0.82 -2.66
N ALA A 183 8.58 -1.39 -3.59
CA ALA A 183 8.46 -2.84 -3.77
C ALA A 183 9.81 -3.50 -4.07
N THR A 184 10.61 -2.89 -4.96
CA THR A 184 11.96 -3.37 -5.31
C THR A 184 12.87 -3.35 -4.09
N THR A 185 12.82 -2.28 -3.29
CA THR A 185 13.61 -2.15 -2.07
C THR A 185 13.24 -3.22 -1.03
N MET A 186 11.94 -3.42 -0.79
CA MET A 186 11.44 -4.45 0.13
C MET A 186 11.84 -5.86 -0.32
N LEU A 187 11.75 -6.14 -1.61
CA LEU A 187 12.13 -7.44 -2.18
C LEU A 187 13.63 -7.70 -1.99
N ASN A 188 14.48 -6.73 -2.34
CA ASN A 188 15.94 -6.84 -2.19
C ASN A 188 16.34 -7.03 -0.73
N ALA A 189 15.75 -6.26 0.19
CA ALA A 189 16.04 -6.37 1.63
C ALA A 189 15.65 -7.75 2.21
N SER A 190 14.55 -8.33 1.72
CA SER A 190 14.06 -9.65 2.17
C SER A 190 14.78 -10.85 1.52
N SER A 191 15.59 -10.62 0.48
CA SER A 191 16.18 -11.70 -0.35
C SER A 191 15.15 -12.70 -0.89
N LEU A 192 13.90 -12.26 -1.10
CA LEU A 192 12.83 -13.10 -1.59
C LEU A 192 12.78 -13.15 -3.13
N PRO A 193 12.23 -14.23 -3.72
CA PRO A 193 12.15 -14.38 -5.17
C PRO A 193 11.29 -13.30 -5.85
N LEU A 194 11.72 -12.82 -7.03
CA LEU A 194 10.97 -11.86 -7.85
C LEU A 194 9.57 -12.34 -8.26
N THR A 195 9.28 -13.65 -8.22
CA THR A 195 7.92 -14.18 -8.43
C THR A 195 6.91 -13.65 -7.42
N LEU A 196 7.35 -13.13 -6.27
CA LEU A 196 6.50 -12.48 -5.27
C LEU A 196 6.24 -10.99 -5.55
N TRP A 197 6.63 -10.46 -6.72
CA TRP A 197 6.50 -9.02 -7.03
C TRP A 197 5.08 -8.47 -6.79
N ALA A 198 4.03 -9.25 -7.06
CA ALA A 198 2.65 -8.80 -6.85
C ALA A 198 2.32 -8.62 -5.36
N GLU A 199 2.79 -9.54 -4.50
CA GLU A 199 2.58 -9.49 -3.06
C GLU A 199 3.33 -8.31 -2.43
N VAL A 200 4.56 -8.07 -2.87
CA VAL A 200 5.36 -6.94 -2.36
C VAL A 200 4.82 -5.58 -2.85
N VAL A 201 4.33 -5.47 -4.08
CA VAL A 201 3.64 -4.25 -4.57
C VAL A 201 2.35 -3.99 -3.79
N SER A 202 1.56 -5.04 -3.52
CA SER A 202 0.36 -4.94 -2.68
C SER A 202 0.71 -4.42 -1.28
N THR A 203 1.77 -4.97 -0.68
CA THR A 203 2.24 -4.57 0.67
C THR A 203 2.77 -3.15 0.69
N ALA A 204 3.54 -2.73 -0.33
CA ALA A 204 4.00 -1.37 -0.47
C ALA A 204 2.83 -0.39 -0.58
N CYS A 205 1.81 -0.72 -1.39
CA CYS A 205 0.59 0.07 -1.51
C CYS A 205 -0.17 0.18 -0.18
N TYR A 206 -0.38 -0.95 0.50
CA TYR A 206 -1.04 -1.00 1.81
C TYR A 206 -0.34 -0.10 2.83
N THR A 207 0.99 -0.17 2.87
CA THR A 207 1.84 0.60 3.78
C THR A 207 1.78 2.07 3.44
N HIS A 208 1.98 2.45 2.18
CA HIS A 208 1.90 3.84 1.73
C HIS A 208 0.57 4.51 2.07
N ASN A 209 -0.55 3.82 1.86
CA ASN A 209 -1.87 4.37 2.20
C ASN A 209 -2.02 4.70 3.69
N ARG A 210 -1.27 4.04 4.57
CA ARG A 210 -1.45 4.10 6.02
C ARG A 210 -0.30 4.78 6.77
N SER A 211 0.84 5.03 6.12
CA SER A 211 2.03 5.65 6.74
C SER A 211 2.47 6.96 6.07
N LEU A 212 2.24 7.15 4.77
CA LEU A 212 2.68 8.36 4.08
C LEU A 212 1.65 9.48 4.22
N VAL A 213 2.10 10.64 4.69
CA VAL A 213 1.23 11.80 4.90
C VAL A 213 1.05 12.59 3.62
N VAL A 214 -0.21 12.88 3.27
CA VAL A 214 -0.55 13.83 2.22
C VAL A 214 -0.35 15.23 2.78
N LYS A 215 0.75 15.89 2.38
CA LYS A 215 1.18 17.20 2.91
C LYS A 215 0.08 18.24 2.99
N ARG A 216 -0.82 18.29 2.01
CA ARG A 216 -1.95 19.24 1.98
C ARG A 216 -2.88 19.14 3.19
N PHE A 217 -3.07 17.93 3.73
CA PHE A 217 -4.04 17.67 4.78
C PHE A 217 -3.41 17.21 6.10
N GLU A 218 -2.08 17.01 6.11
CA GLU A 218 -1.34 16.44 7.25
C GLU A 218 -1.91 15.11 7.77
N LYS A 219 -2.59 14.37 6.88
CA LYS A 219 -3.23 13.08 7.15
C LYS A 219 -2.77 12.03 6.17
N THR A 220 -2.83 10.76 6.56
CA THR A 220 -2.57 9.64 5.64
C THR A 220 -3.76 9.44 4.70
N PRO A 221 -3.56 8.86 3.50
CA PRO A 221 -4.66 8.52 2.62
C PRO A 221 -5.76 7.68 3.29
N TYR A 222 -5.38 6.73 4.15
CA TYR A 222 -6.29 5.91 4.92
C TYR A 222 -7.12 6.72 5.90
N GLN A 223 -6.52 7.69 6.60
CA GLN A 223 -7.25 8.61 7.48
C GLN A 223 -8.23 9.48 6.70
N LEU A 224 -7.85 9.95 5.51
CA LEU A 224 -8.72 10.77 4.67
C LEU A 224 -9.89 9.96 4.11
N LEU A 225 -9.69 8.69 3.78
CA LEU A 225 -10.73 7.85 3.18
C LEU A 225 -11.70 7.25 4.22
N TYR A 226 -11.18 6.79 5.37
CA TYR A 226 -11.99 6.08 6.37
C TYR A 226 -12.28 6.91 7.64
N ASN A 227 -11.79 8.15 7.69
CA ASN A 227 -11.84 9.00 8.87
C ASN A 227 -11.30 8.32 10.15
N LYS A 228 -10.32 7.41 9.99
CA LYS A 228 -9.76 6.58 11.06
C LYS A 228 -8.25 6.50 10.97
N ARG A 229 -7.55 6.55 12.12
CA ARG A 229 -6.11 6.33 12.18
C ARG A 229 -5.76 4.84 11.97
N SER A 230 -4.68 4.58 11.26
CA SER A 230 -4.13 3.23 11.10
C SER A 230 -3.61 2.71 12.44
N ASN A 231 -3.83 1.43 12.74
CA ASN A 231 -3.23 0.78 13.89
C ASN A 231 -1.77 0.42 13.54
N ILE A 232 -0.82 1.17 14.10
CA ILE A 232 0.61 0.98 13.82
C ILE A 232 1.10 -0.41 14.26
N LYS A 233 0.52 -0.99 15.31
CA LYS A 233 0.88 -2.32 15.81
C LYS A 233 0.57 -3.45 14.84
N PHE A 234 -0.27 -3.20 13.84
CA PHE A 234 -0.62 -4.19 12.81
C PHE A 234 0.47 -4.33 11.75
N PHE A 235 1.45 -3.42 11.69
CA PHE A 235 2.51 -3.46 10.69
C PHE A 235 3.62 -4.43 11.06
N HIS A 236 4.02 -5.22 10.06
CA HIS A 236 5.18 -6.10 10.15
C HIS A 236 6.13 -5.86 8.99
N VAL A 237 7.42 -6.14 9.22
CA VAL A 237 8.48 -6.01 8.21
C VAL A 237 8.27 -7.09 7.15
N PHE A 238 8.10 -6.69 5.90
CA PHE A 238 8.01 -7.63 4.77
C PHE A 238 9.23 -8.54 4.72
N GLY A 239 9.01 -9.84 4.59
CA GLY A 239 10.07 -10.85 4.59
C GLY A 239 10.46 -11.38 5.97
N CYS A 240 9.84 -10.91 7.06
CA CYS A 240 10.16 -11.45 8.38
C CYS A 240 9.65 -12.89 8.55
N LYS A 241 10.41 -13.70 9.30
CA LYS A 241 10.02 -15.06 9.65
C LYS A 241 8.91 -15.01 10.70
N CYS A 242 7.88 -15.81 10.52
CA CYS A 242 6.78 -15.98 11.47
C CYS A 242 6.28 -17.42 11.47
N TYR A 243 5.43 -17.74 12.44
CA TYR A 243 4.83 -19.06 12.60
C TYR A 243 3.32 -18.97 12.43
N VAL A 244 2.76 -19.90 11.66
CA VAL A 244 1.31 -20.10 11.55
C VAL A 244 0.96 -21.37 12.30
N LEU A 245 0.02 -21.28 13.23
CA LEU A 245 -0.46 -22.42 13.97
C LEU A 245 -1.17 -23.40 13.03
N ASN A 246 -0.85 -24.68 13.16
CA ASN A 246 -1.47 -25.72 12.37
C ASN A 246 -2.73 -26.19 13.12
N ASP A 247 -3.90 -25.72 12.69
CA ASP A 247 -5.19 -25.99 13.34
C ASP A 247 -5.96 -27.16 12.72
N ARG A 248 -5.41 -27.77 11.66
CA ARG A 248 -6.13 -28.74 10.81
C ARG A 248 -6.01 -30.20 11.24
N GLU A 249 -5.00 -30.55 12.03
CA GLU A 249 -4.81 -31.92 12.52
C GLU A 249 -4.40 -31.91 14.00
N PRO A 250 -4.80 -32.93 14.80
CA PRO A 250 -4.31 -33.08 16.17
C PRO A 250 -2.80 -33.31 16.14
N VAL A 251 -2.07 -32.21 16.32
CA VAL A 251 -0.62 -32.19 16.41
C VAL A 251 -0.22 -32.97 17.67
N GLY A 252 0.63 -33.99 17.54
CA GLY A 252 1.10 -34.78 18.68
C GLY A 252 1.75 -33.89 19.76
N LYS A 253 1.83 -34.38 21.00
CA LYS A 253 2.30 -33.59 22.15
C LYS A 253 3.67 -32.92 21.96
N PHE A 254 4.50 -33.47 21.08
CA PHE A 254 5.86 -33.01 20.76
C PHE A 254 6.03 -32.55 19.31
N ASP A 255 4.98 -32.60 18.49
CA ASP A 255 5.07 -32.17 17.09
C ASP A 255 5.10 -30.64 17.01
N PRO A 256 5.81 -30.07 16.00
CA PRO A 256 5.82 -28.63 15.80
C PRO A 256 4.40 -28.11 15.56
N LYS A 257 3.92 -27.28 16.50
CA LYS A 257 2.56 -26.71 16.48
C LYS A 257 2.32 -25.67 15.40
N GLY A 258 3.33 -25.34 14.61
CA GLY A 258 3.21 -24.38 13.52
C GLY A 258 4.31 -24.52 12.47
N ASP A 259 3.98 -24.11 11.26
CA ASP A 259 4.91 -24.08 10.14
C ASP A 259 5.71 -22.77 10.13
N ASN A 260 7.00 -22.88 9.81
CA ASN A 260 7.84 -21.72 9.50
C ASN A 260 7.38 -21.08 8.20
N VAL A 261 6.95 -19.83 8.27
CA VAL A 261 6.48 -19.07 7.12
C VAL A 261 7.12 -17.68 7.08
N ILE A 262 6.96 -17.00 5.95
CA ILE A 262 7.49 -15.66 5.74
C ILE A 262 6.34 -14.70 5.56
N PHE A 263 6.32 -13.61 6.31
CA PHE A 263 5.33 -12.56 6.14
C PHE A 263 5.54 -11.84 4.81
N ILE A 264 4.51 -11.79 3.97
CA ILE A 264 4.58 -11.17 2.64
C ILE A 264 3.46 -10.16 2.37
N GLY A 265 2.62 -9.85 3.37
CA GLY A 265 1.66 -8.76 3.23
C GLY A 265 0.38 -8.94 4.02
N TYR A 266 -0.63 -8.17 3.62
CA TYR A 266 -1.89 -8.05 4.33
C TYR A 266 -3.02 -8.59 3.45
N ALA A 267 -4.02 -9.21 4.07
CA ALA A 267 -5.24 -9.58 3.38
C ALA A 267 -6.04 -8.32 2.99
N TRP A 268 -6.82 -8.41 1.91
CA TRP A 268 -7.58 -7.29 1.38
C TRP A 268 -8.85 -7.00 2.20
N ASP A 269 -9.53 -8.04 2.68
CA ASP A 269 -10.87 -8.04 3.24
C ASP A 269 -10.93 -8.37 4.75
N SER A 270 -9.79 -8.63 5.37
CA SER A 270 -9.73 -9.13 6.75
C SER A 270 -8.51 -8.59 7.49
N LEU A 271 -8.56 -8.66 8.82
CA LEU A 271 -7.41 -8.37 9.70
C LEU A 271 -6.42 -9.54 9.74
N ALA A 272 -6.21 -10.17 8.59
CA ALA A 272 -5.33 -11.31 8.42
C ALA A 272 -4.07 -10.94 7.64
N TYR A 273 -3.06 -11.77 7.78
CA TYR A 273 -1.79 -11.62 7.10
C TYR A 273 -1.69 -12.60 5.94
N ARG A 274 -0.99 -12.20 4.89
CA ARG A 274 -0.54 -13.08 3.81
C ARG A 274 0.85 -13.55 4.13
N VAL A 275 1.02 -14.87 4.13
CA VAL A 275 2.26 -15.54 4.47
C VAL A 275 2.66 -16.49 3.36
N TYR A 276 3.95 -16.52 3.07
CA TYR A 276 4.56 -17.39 2.07
C TYR A 276 5.17 -18.60 2.76
N VAL A 277 4.82 -19.79 2.28
CA VAL A 277 5.37 -21.06 2.76
C VAL A 277 6.51 -21.46 1.81
N PRO A 278 7.80 -21.33 2.21
CA PRO A 278 8.92 -21.56 1.28
C PRO A 278 8.97 -22.99 0.72
N ARG A 279 8.59 -23.98 1.55
CA ARG A 279 8.57 -25.40 1.18
C ARG A 279 7.63 -25.70 0.02
N THR A 280 6.43 -25.14 0.04
CA THR A 280 5.38 -25.43 -0.97
C THR A 280 5.27 -24.34 -2.03
N GLN A 281 5.93 -23.20 -1.81
CA GLN A 281 5.82 -22.00 -2.63
C GLN A 281 4.39 -21.49 -2.77
N ILE A 282 3.57 -21.67 -1.73
CA ILE A 282 2.16 -21.24 -1.70
C ILE A 282 2.02 -20.03 -0.77
N VAL A 283 1.09 -19.14 -1.11
CA VAL A 283 0.66 -18.04 -0.24
C VAL A 283 -0.62 -18.44 0.49
N VAL A 284 -0.60 -18.31 1.82
CA VAL A 284 -1.72 -18.61 2.72
C VAL A 284 -2.16 -17.32 3.41
N VAL A 285 -3.45 -17.23 3.74
CA VAL A 285 -4.00 -16.15 4.57
C VAL A 285 -4.16 -16.70 5.99
N ALA A 286 -3.57 -16.02 6.97
CA ALA A 286 -3.58 -16.45 8.37
C ALA A 286 -4.04 -15.30 9.28
N PRO A 287 -5.05 -15.50 10.16
CA PRO A 287 -5.54 -14.47 11.08
C PRO A 287 -4.62 -14.27 12.30
N GLN A 288 -3.79 -15.26 12.63
CA GLN A 288 -2.84 -15.22 13.74
C GLN A 288 -1.48 -15.68 13.27
N THR A 289 -0.47 -14.84 13.48
CA THR A 289 0.93 -15.15 13.20
C THR A 289 1.75 -14.77 14.43
N SER A 290 2.61 -15.67 14.88
CA SER A 290 3.59 -15.37 15.93
C SER A 290 4.89 -14.95 15.28
N TYR A 291 5.45 -13.81 15.70
CA TYR A 291 6.68 -13.25 15.15
C TYR A 291 7.82 -13.46 16.14
N ASN A 292 9.00 -13.87 15.65
CA ASN A 292 10.21 -13.83 16.47
C ASN A 292 10.65 -12.37 16.59
N ILE A 293 10.59 -11.84 17.81
CA ILE A 293 11.21 -10.56 18.15
C ILE A 293 12.64 -10.91 18.53
N ASN A 294 13.59 -10.62 17.64
CA ASN A 294 15.01 -10.64 17.96
C ASN A 294 15.44 -9.24 18.37
#